data_AF-A0A226F4T5-F1
#
_entry.id   AF-A0A226F4T5-F1
#
_cell.length_a   1.000
_cell.length_b   1.000
_cell.length_c   1.000
_cell.angle_alpha   90.00
_cell.angle_beta   90.00
_cell.angle_gamma   90.00
#
_symmetry.space_group_name_H-M   'P 1'
#
loop_
_entity.id
_entity.type
_entity.pdbx_description
1 polymer ?
#
loop_
_entity_poly.entity_id
_entity_poly.type
_entity_poly.pdbx_seq_one_letter_code
_entity_poly.pdbx_strand_id
1 'polypeptide(L)'
;MRLAFVTALLICPIASQLFKGSAVINFSAGNDAKLEVKFGDISIGNGTRLTTKQVERAPTTVKWNADPNKFYIVAMIDPDAPTKVVPVFGEILHWMVVNVKGGDMSTGKELASYLPPNPPLGSGAHRFGFVVYEQPYLQGLRGRLTFAEKFGQTIRSRYRFSMQNFANLYNLGDPVAQNYFTAGWLDAPLPLSLTVSCQRSQSSQHISGCHTSDMMALLLPTVFLLVAHTASSQVFNGSKAINWSAGDATSLEVKYGHVAIDNGTRMTTNQVSEPPTTVKWNADPNKFYVLAMIDPDAPAYFVPLFGETVHWMVVNIQGDDISTGEQLASYLPPSPPIGGGAHRFVFVVYEQPELKGVRIGFTFTEKFDATVRSRYRFSMRTFANTYNLGEPIAQNYFTAGWLDTPLLIGV
;
A
#
# COMPACT_ATOMS: atom_id res chain seq x y z
N MET A 1 -24.99 33.47 -19.35
CA MET A 1 -24.12 33.36 -18.16
C MET A 1 -24.55 32.14 -17.35
N ARG A 2 -23.69 31.14 -17.19
CA ARG A 2 -23.84 30.09 -16.17
C ARG A 2 -22.57 30.11 -15.32
N LEU A 3 -22.69 30.46 -14.04
CA LEU A 3 -21.61 30.34 -13.08
C LEU A 3 -21.33 28.86 -12.86
N ALA A 4 -20.20 28.37 -13.35
CA ALA A 4 -19.67 27.09 -12.91
C ALA A 4 -19.07 27.30 -11.51
N PHE A 5 -19.71 26.75 -10.49
CA PHE A 5 -19.10 26.60 -9.17
C PHE A 5 -17.90 25.65 -9.31
N VAL A 6 -16.70 26.22 -9.47
CA VAL A 6 -15.46 25.49 -9.25
C VAL A 6 -15.32 25.37 -7.73
N THR A 7 -15.95 24.34 -7.17
CA THR A 7 -15.68 23.90 -5.81
C THR A 7 -14.24 23.39 -5.79
N ALA A 8 -13.29 24.29 -5.55
CA ALA A 8 -11.91 23.91 -5.33
C ALA A 8 -11.91 22.89 -4.18
N LEU A 9 -11.41 21.67 -4.46
CA LEU A 9 -11.03 20.78 -3.37
C LEU A 9 -9.91 21.49 -2.61
N LEU A 10 -10.30 22.19 -1.54
CA LEU A 10 -9.45 22.48 -0.41
C LEU A 10 -9.03 21.12 0.16
N ILE A 11 -7.97 20.55 -0.42
CA ILE A 11 -7.18 19.49 0.22
C ILE A 11 -6.75 20.12 1.53
N CYS A 12 -7.43 19.72 2.59
CA CYS A 12 -7.39 20.43 3.85
C CYS A 12 -5.92 20.48 4.32
N PRO A 13 -5.36 21.65 4.69
CA PRO A 13 -4.00 21.72 5.23
C PRO A 13 -3.84 20.93 6.54
N ILE A 14 -4.94 20.46 7.14
CA ILE A 14 -4.95 19.49 8.24
C ILE A 14 -4.45 18.11 7.75
N ALA A 15 -4.71 17.68 6.51
CA ALA A 15 -4.24 16.39 5.99
C ALA A 15 -2.71 16.31 5.88
N SER A 16 -2.05 17.36 5.39
CA SER A 16 -0.58 17.42 5.35
C SER A 16 0.06 17.60 6.73
N GLN A 17 -0.71 17.96 7.76
CA GLN A 17 -0.28 17.94 9.16
C GLN A 17 -0.54 16.57 9.83
N LEU A 18 -1.64 15.89 9.49
CA LEU A 18 -2.00 14.55 9.99
C LEU A 18 -1.08 13.43 9.48
N PHE A 19 -0.48 13.60 8.30
CA PHE A 19 0.42 12.61 7.68
C PHE A 19 1.89 13.05 7.66
N LYS A 20 2.31 13.89 8.62
CA LYS A 20 3.74 14.06 8.90
C LYS A 20 4.28 12.76 9.49
N GLY A 21 4.91 11.94 8.64
CA GLY A 21 5.85 10.90 9.09
C GLY A 21 6.86 11.52 10.07
N SER A 22 7.27 10.75 11.08
CA SER A 22 7.85 11.31 12.31
C SER A 22 9.06 12.21 12.04
N ALA A 23 9.09 13.38 12.68
CA ALA A 23 10.12 14.39 12.46
C ALA A 23 11.54 13.95 12.91
N VAL A 24 11.64 12.79 13.55
CA VAL A 24 12.88 12.19 14.08
C VAL A 24 13.85 11.78 12.98
N ILE A 25 13.35 11.45 11.78
CA ILE A 25 14.18 10.86 10.72
C ILE A 25 14.43 11.82 9.56
N ASN A 26 15.28 12.81 9.85
CA ASN A 26 16.09 13.48 8.82
C ASN A 26 17.46 12.80 8.75
N PHE A 27 17.56 11.75 7.93
CA PHE A 27 18.84 11.18 7.52
C PHE A 27 19.63 12.22 6.72
N SER A 28 20.44 13.00 7.41
CA SER A 28 21.37 13.96 6.84
C SER A 28 22.78 13.37 6.86
N ALA A 29 23.50 13.53 5.75
CA ALA A 29 24.77 12.87 5.47
C ALA A 29 25.87 13.06 6.54
N GLY A 30 25.75 14.05 7.43
CA GLY A 30 26.68 14.26 8.55
C GLY A 30 26.50 13.33 9.75
N ASN A 31 25.32 12.73 9.94
CA ASN A 31 25.07 11.77 11.03
C ASN A 31 25.18 10.31 10.57
N ASP A 32 25.00 10.04 9.27
CA ASP A 32 25.08 8.71 8.67
C ASP A 32 26.46 8.05 8.83
N ALA A 33 27.51 8.86 8.99
CA ALA A 33 28.90 8.43 9.19
C ALA A 33 29.20 7.80 10.57
N LYS A 34 28.22 7.75 11.49
CA LYS A 34 28.41 7.26 12.87
C LYS A 34 27.98 5.80 13.10
N LEU A 35 27.32 5.17 12.12
CA LEU A 35 26.76 3.82 12.23
C LEU A 35 27.14 2.97 11.00
N GLU A 36 28.06 2.03 11.19
CA GLU A 36 28.37 0.99 10.20
C GLU A 36 27.29 -0.11 10.29
N VAL A 37 26.62 -0.39 9.16
CA VAL A 37 25.71 -1.53 9.01
C VAL A 37 26.06 -2.30 7.74
N LYS A 38 26.10 -3.64 7.84
CA LYS A 38 26.35 -4.53 6.70
C LYS A 38 25.29 -5.62 6.56
N PHE A 39 24.97 -5.97 5.32
CA PHE A 39 24.19 -7.14 4.94
C PHE A 39 25.07 -8.10 4.15
N GLY A 40 25.56 -9.16 4.81
CA GLY A 40 26.68 -9.94 4.29
C GLY A 40 27.94 -9.07 4.25
N ASP A 41 28.56 -8.98 3.07
CA ASP A 41 29.71 -8.11 2.82
C ASP A 41 29.34 -6.68 2.40
N ILE A 42 28.05 -6.40 2.16
CA ILE A 42 27.58 -5.12 1.61
C ILE A 42 27.37 -4.12 2.73
N SER A 43 28.20 -3.07 2.79
CA SER A 43 28.01 -1.93 3.70
C SER A 43 26.97 -0.96 3.16
N ILE A 44 26.12 -0.42 4.03
CA ILE A 44 25.20 0.67 3.69
C ILE A 44 25.76 2.04 4.09
N GLY A 45 25.37 3.07 3.34
CA GLY A 45 25.70 4.47 3.62
C GLY A 45 24.93 5.40 2.68
N ASN A 46 24.54 6.58 3.17
CA ASN A 46 23.99 7.69 2.36
C ASN A 46 22.89 7.26 1.37
N GLY A 47 21.98 6.37 1.78
CA GLY A 47 20.86 5.91 0.95
C GLY A 47 21.15 4.84 -0.10
N THR A 48 22.29 4.15 -0.01
CA THR A 48 22.70 3.00 -0.85
C THR A 48 21.50 2.13 -1.28
N ARG A 49 21.34 1.89 -2.59
CA ARG A 49 20.23 1.09 -3.16
C ARG A 49 20.52 -0.41 -3.01
N LEU A 50 19.67 -1.14 -2.30
CA LEU A 50 19.71 -2.60 -2.15
C LEU A 50 18.46 -3.25 -2.76
N THR A 51 18.62 -4.49 -3.25
CA THR A 51 17.51 -5.37 -3.62
C THR A 51 16.86 -5.97 -2.36
N THR A 52 15.57 -6.29 -2.43
CA THR A 52 14.85 -7.00 -1.33
C THR A 52 15.52 -8.32 -0.95
N LYS A 53 16.17 -9.01 -1.89
CA LYS A 53 16.94 -10.24 -1.65
C LYS A 53 18.22 -10.01 -0.83
N GLN A 54 18.94 -8.91 -1.05
CA GLN A 54 20.15 -8.58 -0.27
C GLN A 54 19.83 -8.29 1.20
N VAL A 55 18.61 -7.85 1.49
CA VAL A 55 18.12 -7.53 2.85
C VAL A 55 17.06 -8.53 3.35
N GLU A 56 17.01 -9.72 2.77
CA GLU A 56 16.09 -10.80 3.18
C GLU A 56 16.40 -11.30 4.61
N ARG A 57 17.65 -11.14 5.06
CA ARG A 57 18.11 -11.48 6.41
C ARG A 57 18.54 -10.24 7.17
N ALA A 58 18.53 -10.34 8.50
CA ALA A 58 19.03 -9.32 9.40
C ALA A 58 20.50 -8.93 9.08
N PRO A 59 20.93 -7.69 9.39
CA PRO A 59 22.29 -7.25 9.12
C PRO A 59 23.33 -8.11 9.87
N THR A 60 24.42 -8.44 9.19
CA THR A 60 25.56 -9.23 9.69
C THR A 60 26.52 -8.40 10.53
N THR A 61 26.46 -7.07 10.46
CA THR A 61 27.23 -6.16 11.29
C THR A 61 26.39 -4.92 11.58
N VAL A 62 26.41 -4.49 12.84
CA VAL A 62 25.92 -3.17 13.29
C VAL A 62 26.95 -2.66 14.30
N LYS A 63 27.61 -1.54 14.01
CA LYS A 63 28.66 -0.96 14.86
C LYS A 63 28.60 0.57 14.88
N TRP A 64 28.80 1.14 16.06
CA TRP A 64 28.93 2.58 16.28
C TRP A 64 29.97 2.82 17.39
N ASN A 65 30.30 4.08 17.66
CA ASN A 65 31.15 4.43 18.80
C ASN A 65 30.36 4.28 20.11
N ALA A 66 30.45 3.10 20.74
CA ALA A 66 29.71 2.73 21.94
C ALA A 66 30.59 2.80 23.20
N ASP A 67 30.02 3.26 24.32
CA ASP A 67 30.65 3.11 25.65
C ASP A 67 30.42 1.67 26.15
N PRO A 68 31.47 0.89 26.46
CA PRO A 68 31.36 -0.50 26.89
C PRO A 68 30.55 -0.72 28.18
N ASN A 69 30.35 0.34 28.97
CA ASN A 69 29.61 0.29 30.23
C ASN A 69 28.12 0.63 30.08
N LYS A 70 27.70 1.11 28.90
CA LYS A 70 26.33 1.56 28.65
C LYS A 70 25.51 0.53 27.88
N PHE A 71 24.20 0.76 27.89
CA PHE A 71 23.21 -0.02 27.16
C PHE A 71 22.57 0.82 26.06
N TYR A 72 22.24 0.18 24.95
CA TYR A 72 21.73 0.83 23.76
C TYR A 72 20.50 0.11 23.21
N ILE A 73 19.72 0.84 22.43
CA ILE A 73 18.59 0.34 21.64
C ILE A 73 18.93 0.59 20.18
N VAL A 74 18.82 -0.45 19.35
CA VAL A 74 18.99 -0.39 17.89
C VAL A 74 17.64 -0.68 17.26
N ALA A 75 17.16 0.20 16.39
CA ALA A 75 15.91 0.01 15.66
C ALA A 75 16.10 0.23 14.15
N MET A 76 15.30 -0.49 13.35
CA MET A 76 15.18 -0.32 11.91
C MET A 76 13.73 -0.01 11.57
N ILE A 77 13.47 1.09 10.84
CA ILE A 77 12.11 1.54 10.49
C ILE A 77 11.96 1.97 9.03
N ASP A 78 10.76 1.85 8.49
CA ASP A 78 10.34 2.36 7.18
C ASP A 78 9.36 3.54 7.34
N PRO A 79 9.79 4.79 7.09
CA PRO A 79 8.91 5.97 7.13
C PRO A 79 8.13 6.18 5.82
N ASP A 80 8.40 5.41 4.77
CA ASP A 80 7.90 5.61 3.40
C ASP A 80 6.75 4.64 3.04
N ALA A 81 6.09 4.01 4.02
CA ALA A 81 5.05 3.00 3.74
C ALA A 81 3.63 3.59 3.66
N PRO A 82 2.79 3.24 2.66
CA PRO A 82 3.07 2.36 1.52
C PRO A 82 3.80 3.04 0.36
N THR A 83 3.90 4.37 0.34
CA THR A 83 4.78 5.11 -0.58
C THR A 83 5.40 6.31 0.12
N LYS A 84 6.59 6.72 -0.34
CA LYS A 84 7.26 7.95 0.10
C LYS A 84 6.43 9.22 -0.07
N VAL A 85 5.51 9.25 -1.04
CA VAL A 85 4.64 10.40 -1.32
C VAL A 85 3.43 10.44 -0.38
N VAL A 86 2.90 9.27 -0.04
CA VAL A 86 1.69 9.11 0.79
C VAL A 86 1.95 8.03 1.85
N PRO A 87 2.71 8.35 2.92
CA PRO A 87 3.22 7.38 3.90
C PRO A 87 2.20 7.05 5.01
N VAL A 88 0.97 6.65 4.65
CA VAL A 88 -0.15 6.46 5.59
C VAL A 88 -0.01 5.28 6.57
N PHE A 89 0.94 4.37 6.34
CA PHE A 89 1.29 3.24 7.22
C PHE A 89 2.62 3.46 7.96
N GLY A 90 3.41 4.47 7.56
CA GLY A 90 4.66 4.83 8.22
C GLY A 90 4.44 5.40 9.63
N GLU A 91 5.38 5.23 10.57
CA GLU A 91 6.59 4.43 10.43
C GLU A 91 6.27 2.94 10.63
N ILE A 92 6.93 2.03 9.90
CA ILE A 92 6.83 0.59 10.16
C ILE A 92 8.07 0.13 10.90
N LEU A 93 7.91 -0.55 12.04
CA LEU A 93 9.03 -1.15 12.77
C LEU A 93 9.52 -2.45 12.11
N HIS A 94 10.65 -2.42 11.42
CA HIS A 94 11.23 -3.61 10.80
C HIS A 94 12.01 -4.48 11.79
N TRP A 95 12.73 -3.88 12.73
CA TRP A 95 13.54 -4.61 13.73
C TRP A 95 13.79 -3.73 14.96
N MET A 96 13.90 -4.34 16.14
CA MET A 96 14.33 -3.65 17.36
C MET A 96 15.06 -4.60 18.31
N VAL A 97 16.29 -4.23 18.68
CA VAL A 97 17.09 -4.88 19.72
C VAL A 97 17.32 -3.89 20.85
N VAL A 98 16.99 -4.29 22.07
CA VAL A 98 17.09 -3.47 23.29
C VAL A 98 18.12 -4.05 24.26
N ASN A 99 18.59 -3.25 25.21
CA ASN A 99 19.62 -3.65 26.17
C ASN A 99 20.92 -4.17 25.53
N VAL A 100 21.31 -3.64 24.38
CA VAL A 100 22.61 -3.97 23.74
C VAL A 100 23.73 -3.34 24.57
N LYS A 101 24.55 -4.17 25.23
CA LYS A 101 25.64 -3.68 26.08
C LYS A 101 26.87 -3.36 25.23
N GLY A 102 27.40 -2.14 25.35
CA GLY A 102 28.71 -1.79 24.80
C GLY A 102 28.88 -1.95 23.28
N GLY A 103 27.79 -1.94 22.52
CA GLY A 103 27.80 -2.20 21.07
C GLY A 103 27.80 -3.68 20.67
N ASP A 104 27.86 -4.63 21.62
CA ASP A 104 27.78 -6.05 21.33
C ASP A 104 26.32 -6.50 21.16
N MET A 105 25.88 -6.53 19.90
CA MET A 105 24.53 -6.97 19.51
C MET A 105 24.12 -8.34 20.07
N SER A 106 25.08 -9.24 20.36
CA SER A 106 24.77 -10.58 20.92
C SER A 106 24.27 -10.54 22.37
N THR A 107 24.57 -9.46 23.10
CA THR A 107 24.07 -9.23 24.47
C THR A 107 22.65 -8.65 24.50
N GLY A 108 22.17 -8.13 23.37
CA GLY A 108 20.86 -7.52 23.23
C GLY A 108 19.72 -8.53 23.29
N LYS A 109 18.52 -8.02 23.59
CA LYS A 109 17.27 -8.77 23.47
C LYS A 109 16.49 -8.22 22.28
N GLU A 110 16.10 -9.06 21.33
CA GLU A 110 15.11 -8.63 20.33
C GLU A 110 13.77 -8.34 21.01
N LEU A 111 13.28 -7.11 20.86
CA LEU A 111 11.92 -6.71 21.26
C LEU A 111 10.97 -6.79 20.06
N ALA A 112 11.47 -6.52 18.85
CA ALA A 112 10.81 -6.78 17.59
C ALA A 112 11.77 -7.52 16.66
N SER A 113 11.43 -8.77 16.32
CA SER A 113 12.18 -9.61 15.39
C SER A 113 12.33 -8.97 14.00
N TYR A 114 13.40 -9.31 13.28
CA TYR A 114 13.67 -8.76 11.95
C TYR A 114 12.59 -9.17 10.94
N LEU A 115 11.92 -8.18 10.33
CA LEU A 115 11.06 -8.37 9.17
C LEU A 115 11.77 -7.80 7.93
N PRO A 116 11.95 -8.58 6.85
CA PRO A 116 12.68 -8.12 5.68
C PRO A 116 11.94 -6.98 4.95
N PRO A 117 12.67 -5.99 4.40
CA PRO A 117 12.15 -5.03 3.44
C PRO A 117 11.43 -5.70 2.28
N ASN A 118 10.11 -5.49 2.23
CA ASN A 118 9.26 -5.89 1.12
C ASN A 118 8.32 -4.71 0.75
N PRO A 119 8.90 -3.57 0.30
CA PRO A 119 8.11 -2.43 -0.12
C PRO A 119 7.24 -2.82 -1.33
N PRO A 120 6.06 -2.20 -1.53
CA PRO A 120 5.16 -2.65 -2.56
C PRO A 120 5.68 -2.49 -4.00
N LEU A 121 5.17 -3.32 -4.91
CA LEU A 121 5.58 -3.22 -6.32
C LEU A 121 5.01 -1.92 -6.94
N GLY A 122 5.90 -1.00 -7.33
CA GLY A 122 5.53 0.30 -7.90
C GLY A 122 5.42 1.46 -6.90
N SER A 123 5.69 1.26 -5.61
CA SER A 123 5.77 2.36 -4.63
C SER A 123 7.04 3.22 -4.74
N GLY A 124 8.01 2.76 -5.56
CA GLY A 124 9.37 3.30 -5.59
C GLY A 124 10.29 2.58 -4.60
N ALA A 125 11.46 3.18 -4.34
CA ALA A 125 12.36 2.71 -3.29
C ALA A 125 12.05 3.42 -1.96
N HIS A 126 11.85 2.63 -0.90
CA HIS A 126 11.60 3.10 0.46
C HIS A 126 12.92 3.27 1.24
N ARG A 127 12.95 4.18 2.21
CA ARG A 127 14.10 4.44 3.10
C ARG A 127 14.17 3.46 4.27
N PHE A 128 15.09 2.51 4.16
CA PHE A 128 15.59 1.58 5.17
C PHE A 128 16.37 2.27 6.29
N GLY A 129 15.68 2.84 7.29
CA GLY A 129 16.30 3.66 8.32
C GLY A 129 16.76 2.90 9.56
N PHE A 130 18.05 2.97 9.90
CA PHE A 130 18.60 2.50 11.18
C PHE A 130 18.89 3.65 12.14
N VAL A 131 18.52 3.49 13.41
CA VAL A 131 18.79 4.44 14.50
C VAL A 131 19.27 3.72 15.75
N VAL A 132 20.17 4.36 16.49
CA VAL A 132 20.70 3.88 17.78
C VAL A 132 20.46 4.93 18.85
N TYR A 133 19.90 4.52 19.98
CA TYR A 133 19.69 5.34 21.17
C TYR A 133 20.48 4.79 22.35
N GLU A 134 20.99 5.69 23.20
CA GLU A 134 21.54 5.33 24.50
C GLU A 134 20.40 5.16 25.52
N GLN A 135 20.45 4.12 26.35
CA GLN A 135 19.47 3.95 27.43
C GLN A 135 19.88 4.79 28.65
N PRO A 136 18.94 5.50 29.31
CA PRO A 136 19.24 6.23 30.54
C PRO A 136 19.75 5.29 31.63
N TYR A 137 20.81 5.72 32.33
CA TYR A 137 21.42 4.92 33.40
C TYR A 137 20.58 4.99 34.69
N LEU A 138 19.70 4.01 34.86
CA LEU A 138 18.95 3.82 36.11
C LEU A 138 19.78 2.98 37.10
N GLN A 139 20.27 3.62 38.16
CA GLN A 139 21.15 3.00 39.17
C GLN A 139 20.60 1.68 39.73
N GLY A 140 19.29 1.62 40.03
CA GLY A 140 18.63 0.42 40.56
C GLY A 140 18.53 -0.76 39.58
N LEU A 141 18.66 -0.53 38.26
CA LEU A 141 18.58 -1.55 37.21
C LEU A 141 19.93 -1.80 36.51
N ARG A 142 21.02 -1.19 37.00
CA ARG A 142 22.35 -1.21 36.38
C ARG A 142 22.33 -0.82 34.89
N GLY A 143 21.42 0.09 34.49
CA GLY A 143 21.24 0.55 33.10
C GLY A 143 20.41 -0.36 32.18
N ARG A 144 19.92 -1.52 32.65
CA ARG A 144 19.03 -2.40 31.88
C ARG A 144 17.57 -1.94 32.00
N LEU A 145 16.85 -1.81 30.89
CA LEU A 145 15.44 -1.47 30.87
C LEU A 145 14.55 -2.72 30.68
N THR A 146 13.36 -2.68 31.26
CA THR A 146 12.29 -3.64 31.02
C THR A 146 11.23 -2.98 30.14
N PHE A 147 10.80 -3.68 29.10
CA PHE A 147 9.87 -3.20 28.09
C PHE A 147 8.57 -4.00 28.20
N ALA A 148 7.43 -3.30 28.21
CA ALA A 148 6.10 -3.92 28.33
C ALA A 148 5.50 -4.25 26.94
N GLU A 149 6.00 -3.61 25.90
CA GLU A 149 5.54 -3.72 24.52
C GLU A 149 5.77 -5.12 23.96
N LYS A 150 4.82 -5.57 23.13
CA LYS A 150 4.91 -6.81 22.37
C LYS A 150 4.61 -6.51 20.92
N PHE A 151 5.63 -6.61 20.06
CA PHE A 151 5.45 -6.41 18.63
C PHE A 151 5.06 -7.72 17.94
N GLY A 152 4.04 -7.66 17.09
CA GLY A 152 3.62 -8.82 16.30
C GLY A 152 4.66 -9.22 15.25
N GLN A 153 4.47 -10.41 14.69
CA GLN A 153 5.39 -11.02 13.73
C GLN A 153 5.04 -10.69 12.27
N THR A 154 4.18 -9.70 12.02
CA THR A 154 3.76 -9.29 10.67
C THR A 154 3.95 -7.80 10.45
N ILE A 155 4.24 -7.41 9.22
CA ILE A 155 4.38 -5.99 8.82
C ILE A 155 3.14 -5.18 9.21
N ARG A 156 1.94 -5.73 8.98
CA ARG A 156 0.64 -5.10 9.33
C ARG A 156 0.50 -4.83 10.84
N SER A 157 1.02 -5.71 11.70
CA SER A 157 1.00 -5.53 13.16
C SER A 157 1.97 -4.46 13.68
N ARG A 158 2.76 -3.84 12.79
CA ARG A 158 3.77 -2.83 13.11
C ARG A 158 3.61 -1.52 12.33
N TYR A 159 2.48 -1.36 11.63
CA TYR A 159 2.10 -0.09 11.00
C TYR A 159 1.94 1.02 12.03
N ARG A 160 2.30 2.25 11.64
CA ARG A 160 2.16 3.46 12.48
C ARG A 160 2.87 3.35 13.84
N PHE A 161 3.97 2.61 13.87
CA PHE A 161 4.96 2.77 14.91
C PHE A 161 5.47 4.22 14.91
N SER A 162 5.93 4.69 16.06
CA SER A 162 6.58 5.99 16.19
C SER A 162 7.80 5.83 17.06
N MET A 163 8.98 5.95 16.45
CA MET A 163 10.25 5.93 17.17
C MET A 163 10.34 7.12 18.15
N GLN A 164 9.74 8.26 17.80
CA GLN A 164 9.65 9.43 18.67
C GLN A 164 8.90 9.14 19.98
N ASN A 165 7.71 8.57 19.89
CA ASN A 165 6.90 8.28 21.07
C ASN A 165 7.57 7.21 21.96
N PHE A 166 8.21 6.21 21.34
CA PHE A 166 8.99 5.22 22.07
C PHE A 166 10.22 5.83 22.77
N ALA A 167 10.97 6.71 22.09
CA ALA A 167 12.11 7.41 22.68
C ALA A 167 11.71 8.34 23.84
N ASN A 168 10.58 9.04 23.71
CA ASN A 168 10.01 9.86 24.77
C ASN A 168 9.56 9.03 25.98
N LEU A 169 8.86 7.90 25.73
CA LEU A 169 8.35 7.01 26.79
C LEU A 169 9.48 6.46 27.68
N TYR A 170 10.64 6.15 27.09
CA TYR A 170 11.80 5.62 27.79
C TYR A 170 12.88 6.68 28.10
N ASN A 171 12.60 7.97 27.87
CA ASN A 171 13.51 9.10 28.09
C ASN A 171 14.91 8.87 27.47
N LEU A 172 14.95 8.47 26.20
CA LEU A 172 16.18 8.10 25.48
C LEU A 172 16.96 9.32 24.94
N GLY A 173 16.34 10.49 24.87
CA GLY A 173 16.93 11.69 24.24
C GLY A 173 17.04 11.54 22.71
N ASP A 174 18.09 12.13 22.15
CA ASP A 174 18.39 12.09 20.71
C ASP A 174 19.16 10.81 20.31
N PRO A 175 19.05 10.34 19.04
CA PRO A 175 19.81 9.20 18.56
C PRO A 175 21.31 9.48 18.52
N VAL A 176 22.12 8.59 19.08
CA VAL A 176 23.59 8.71 19.13
C VAL A 176 24.26 8.38 17.80
N ALA A 177 23.61 7.53 17.00
CA ALA A 177 24.07 7.16 15.66
C ALA A 177 22.88 6.76 14.78
N GLN A 178 22.99 6.97 13.48
CA GLN A 178 21.97 6.60 12.49
C GLN A 178 22.66 6.30 11.15
N ASN A 179 21.99 5.57 10.26
CA ASN A 179 22.38 5.37 8.86
C ASN A 179 21.15 4.85 8.10
N TYR A 180 21.12 4.94 6.77
CA TYR A 180 20.03 4.41 5.97
C TYR A 180 20.46 3.89 4.61
N PHE A 181 19.64 2.97 4.10
CA PHE A 181 19.69 2.47 2.74
C PHE A 181 18.34 2.71 2.05
N THR A 182 18.25 2.41 0.76
CA THR A 182 16.97 2.35 0.06
C THR A 182 16.76 0.96 -0.52
N ALA A 183 15.54 0.43 -0.43
CA ALA A 183 15.21 -0.83 -1.10
C ALA A 183 13.87 -0.74 -1.82
N GLY A 184 13.73 -1.53 -2.88
CA GLY A 184 12.60 -1.51 -3.80
C GLY A 184 12.74 -2.60 -4.86
N TRP A 185 11.67 -2.81 -5.63
CA TRP A 185 11.70 -3.67 -6.80
C TRP A 185 12.48 -2.99 -7.94
N LEU A 186 13.22 -3.80 -8.70
CA LEU A 186 14.33 -3.38 -9.56
C LEU A 186 14.26 -4.14 -10.90
N ASP A 187 14.41 -3.49 -12.06
CA ASP A 187 14.26 -2.04 -12.27
C ASP A 187 13.84 -1.77 -13.72
N ALA A 188 13.08 -0.70 -13.93
CA ALA A 188 12.85 -0.09 -15.23
C ALA A 188 12.69 1.42 -15.00
N PRO A 189 13.38 2.29 -15.77
CA PRO A 189 12.77 3.58 -16.02
C PRO A 189 11.42 3.29 -16.71
N LEU A 190 10.32 3.81 -16.17
CA LEU A 190 9.21 4.16 -17.07
C LEU A 190 9.85 5.02 -18.17
N PRO A 191 9.65 4.73 -19.46
CA PRO A 191 10.30 5.46 -20.53
C PRO A 191 9.77 6.90 -20.59
N LEU A 192 10.35 7.76 -19.75
CA LEU A 192 10.17 9.20 -19.76
C LEU A 192 11.02 9.82 -20.87
N SER A 193 10.85 9.28 -22.08
CA SER A 193 11.17 9.95 -23.34
C SER A 193 9.88 10.49 -23.98
N LEU A 194 9.02 11.11 -23.17
CA LEU A 194 8.17 12.18 -23.69
C LEU A 194 9.06 13.40 -23.88
N THR A 195 9.84 13.36 -24.97
CA THR A 195 10.50 14.53 -25.52
C THR A 195 9.39 15.46 -26.00
N VAL A 196 8.89 16.33 -25.12
CA VAL A 196 7.96 17.38 -25.49
C VAL A 196 8.75 18.37 -26.34
N SER A 197 8.74 18.14 -27.65
CA SER A 197 9.15 19.11 -28.65
C SER A 197 8.21 20.30 -28.55
N CYS A 198 8.60 21.28 -27.73
CA CYS A 198 7.90 22.55 -27.62
C CYS A 198 8.07 23.33 -28.94
N GLN A 199 7.31 22.96 -29.97
CA GLN A 199 7.17 23.76 -31.18
C GLN A 199 6.50 25.07 -30.81
N ARG A 200 7.35 26.08 -30.61
CA ARG A 200 6.98 27.45 -30.33
C ARG A 200 6.32 28.03 -31.58
N SER A 201 5.00 27.98 -31.67
CA SER A 201 4.26 28.73 -32.68
C SER A 201 4.51 30.21 -32.46
N GLN A 202 5.24 30.84 -33.37
CA GLN A 202 5.42 32.28 -33.35
C GLN A 202 4.12 32.95 -33.77
N SER A 203 3.46 33.62 -32.84
CA SER A 203 2.71 34.84 -33.15
C SER A 203 3.39 35.99 -32.40
N SER A 204 3.87 36.97 -33.15
CA SER A 204 4.48 38.18 -32.59
C SER A 204 3.38 39.10 -32.06
N GLN A 205 3.64 39.78 -30.93
CA GLN A 205 3.60 41.25 -30.85
C GLN A 205 4.53 41.74 -29.72
N HIS A 206 5.13 42.91 -29.94
CA HIS A 206 6.04 43.59 -29.00
C HIS A 206 5.26 44.25 -27.84
N ILE A 207 5.69 44.03 -26.60
CA ILE A 207 5.78 45.11 -25.58
C ILE A 207 7.11 44.94 -24.82
N SER A 208 7.78 46.05 -24.56
CA SER A 208 9.15 46.12 -24.03
C SER A 208 9.22 46.37 -22.52
N GLY A 209 10.10 45.64 -21.83
CA GLY A 209 10.85 46.12 -20.66
C GLY A 209 10.17 46.10 -19.29
N CYS A 210 10.51 45.11 -18.46
CA CYS A 210 10.73 45.30 -17.03
C CYS A 210 11.72 44.24 -16.48
N HIS A 211 12.25 44.45 -15.27
CA HIS A 211 13.47 43.83 -14.76
C HIS A 211 13.41 42.32 -14.45
N THR A 212 14.57 41.67 -14.56
CA THR A 212 14.78 40.24 -14.28
C THR A 212 15.10 39.96 -12.80
N SER A 213 14.08 39.99 -11.95
CA SER A 213 14.05 39.32 -10.63
C SER A 213 12.59 39.28 -10.15
N ASP A 214 12.10 38.09 -9.76
CA ASP A 214 10.77 37.78 -9.14
C ASP A 214 9.77 36.92 -9.94
N MET A 215 10.12 36.36 -11.11
CA MET A 215 9.24 35.43 -11.85
C MET A 215 9.49 33.92 -11.58
N MET A 216 10.41 33.56 -10.69
CA MET A 216 10.83 32.17 -10.46
C MET A 216 10.12 31.47 -9.27
N ALA A 217 9.00 32.01 -8.78
CA ALA A 217 8.29 31.51 -7.59
C ALA A 217 6.88 30.92 -7.83
N LEU A 218 6.29 31.06 -9.02
CA LEU A 218 4.87 30.74 -9.26
C LEU A 218 4.59 29.66 -10.33
N LEU A 219 5.60 29.11 -10.99
CA LEU A 219 5.44 28.06 -12.02
C LEU A 219 5.65 26.62 -11.51
N LEU A 220 6.17 26.45 -10.29
CA LEU A 220 6.37 25.12 -9.69
C LEU A 220 5.08 24.43 -9.19
N PRO A 221 4.07 25.10 -8.60
CA PRO A 221 2.87 24.43 -8.10
C PRO A 221 1.92 23.95 -9.21
N THR A 222 1.78 24.75 -10.28
CA THR A 222 0.78 24.54 -11.34
C THR A 222 1.20 23.44 -12.31
N VAL A 223 2.49 23.35 -12.67
CA VAL A 223 3.00 22.24 -13.49
C VAL A 223 2.94 20.92 -12.71
N PHE A 224 3.20 20.92 -11.40
CA PHE A 224 3.09 19.71 -10.58
C PHE A 224 1.65 19.19 -10.46
N LEU A 225 0.64 20.06 -10.35
CA LEU A 225 -0.76 19.62 -10.37
C LEU A 225 -1.16 18.99 -11.72
N LEU A 226 -0.62 19.51 -12.83
CA LEU A 226 -0.88 18.98 -14.17
C LEU A 226 -0.16 17.64 -14.41
N VAL A 227 1.07 17.48 -13.91
CA VAL A 227 1.81 16.20 -13.93
C VAL A 227 1.14 15.18 -13.00
N ALA A 228 0.60 15.56 -11.85
CA ALA A 228 -0.17 14.67 -10.99
C ALA A 228 -1.50 14.23 -11.66
N HIS A 229 -2.23 15.14 -12.30
CA HIS A 229 -3.44 14.80 -13.07
C HIS A 229 -3.15 13.94 -14.31
N THR A 230 -2.00 14.11 -14.97
CA THR A 230 -1.65 13.32 -16.16
C THR A 230 -0.99 11.99 -15.82
N ALA A 231 -0.17 11.90 -14.77
CA ALA A 231 0.30 10.61 -14.25
C ALA A 231 -0.86 9.79 -13.69
N SER A 232 -1.81 10.44 -13.00
CA SER A 232 -3.10 9.83 -12.65
C SER A 232 -3.82 9.34 -13.91
N SER A 233 -4.10 10.19 -14.90
CA SER A 233 -4.90 9.79 -16.07
C SER A 233 -4.25 8.74 -16.99
N GLN A 234 -2.91 8.67 -17.04
CA GLN A 234 -2.19 7.67 -17.84
C GLN A 234 -2.09 6.31 -17.13
N VAL A 235 -1.97 6.27 -15.79
CA VAL A 235 -2.06 5.01 -15.02
C VAL A 235 -3.53 4.53 -14.90
N PHE A 236 -4.50 5.45 -14.87
CA PHE A 236 -5.94 5.15 -14.83
C PHE A 236 -6.52 4.55 -16.12
N ASN A 237 -5.77 4.47 -17.22
CA ASN A 237 -6.34 3.93 -18.47
C ASN A 237 -6.63 2.41 -18.39
N GLY A 238 -6.08 1.70 -17.38
CA GLY A 238 -6.39 0.30 -17.09
C GLY A 238 -7.74 0.07 -16.39
N SER A 239 -8.19 1.00 -15.53
CA SER A 239 -9.40 0.85 -14.71
C SER A 239 -10.69 1.33 -15.37
N LYS A 240 -10.65 1.72 -16.66
CA LYS A 240 -11.85 2.01 -17.48
C LYS A 240 -12.76 0.78 -17.70
N ALA A 241 -12.43 -0.38 -17.13
CA ALA A 241 -13.05 -1.69 -17.37
C ALA A 241 -14.56 -1.71 -17.13
N ILE A 242 -15.03 -1.04 -16.07
CA ILE A 242 -16.44 -1.03 -15.68
C ILE A 242 -16.96 0.39 -15.90
N ASN A 243 -17.78 0.56 -16.94
CA ASN A 243 -18.44 1.83 -17.20
C ASN A 243 -19.58 1.97 -16.18
N TRP A 244 -19.40 2.82 -15.15
CA TRP A 244 -20.31 2.94 -13.99
C TRP A 244 -21.69 3.55 -14.33
N SER A 245 -22.03 3.67 -15.61
CA SER A 245 -23.39 3.92 -16.07
C SER A 245 -24.28 2.72 -15.73
N ALA A 246 -25.11 2.86 -14.70
CA ALA A 246 -26.11 1.88 -14.27
C ALA A 246 -27.30 1.75 -15.25
N GLY A 247 -27.02 1.69 -16.55
CA GLY A 247 -28.02 1.68 -17.63
C GLY A 247 -28.69 0.32 -17.83
N ASP A 248 -27.88 -0.75 -17.92
CA ASP A 248 -28.36 -2.04 -18.44
C ASP A 248 -28.01 -3.26 -17.55
N ALA A 249 -27.18 -3.09 -16.51
CA ALA A 249 -26.82 -4.19 -15.60
C ALA A 249 -27.95 -4.48 -14.60
N THR A 250 -28.39 -5.74 -14.54
CA THR A 250 -29.45 -6.20 -13.63
C THR A 250 -28.99 -6.25 -12.17
N SER A 251 -29.95 -6.29 -11.24
CA SER A 251 -29.64 -6.34 -9.80
C SER A 251 -29.00 -7.67 -9.40
N LEU A 252 -27.74 -7.61 -8.95
CA LEU A 252 -27.06 -8.73 -8.31
C LEU A 252 -27.35 -8.71 -6.80
N GLU A 253 -28.14 -9.66 -6.31
CA GLU A 253 -28.37 -9.84 -4.88
C GLU A 253 -27.12 -10.50 -4.25
N VAL A 254 -26.57 -9.90 -3.20
CA VAL A 254 -25.50 -10.50 -2.39
C VAL A 254 -25.83 -10.31 -0.91
N LYS A 255 -25.73 -11.39 -0.12
CA LYS A 255 -25.95 -11.37 1.34
C LYS A 255 -24.79 -12.00 2.10
N TYR A 256 -24.44 -11.38 3.22
CA TYR A 256 -23.54 -11.90 4.24
C TYR A 256 -24.35 -12.19 5.51
N GLY A 257 -24.76 -13.45 5.67
CA GLY A 257 -25.73 -13.84 6.69
C GLY A 257 -27.07 -13.15 6.46
N HIS A 258 -27.49 -12.32 7.42
CA HIS A 258 -28.73 -11.54 7.33
C HIS A 258 -28.56 -10.16 6.67
N VAL A 259 -27.34 -9.75 6.33
CA VAL A 259 -27.08 -8.42 5.75
C VAL A 259 -27.01 -8.53 4.23
N ALA A 260 -28.01 -7.97 3.54
CA ALA A 260 -27.93 -7.73 2.11
C ALA A 260 -27.06 -6.48 1.84
N ILE A 261 -26.21 -6.53 0.81
CA ILE A 261 -25.51 -5.34 0.34
C ILE A 261 -26.31 -4.69 -0.80
N ASP A 262 -26.35 -3.36 -0.78
CA ASP A 262 -26.85 -2.52 -1.86
C ASP A 262 -25.85 -1.38 -2.10
N ASN A 263 -25.34 -1.31 -3.33
CA ASN A 263 -24.61 -0.20 -3.94
C ASN A 263 -23.80 0.70 -2.97
N GLY A 264 -22.79 0.12 -2.33
CA GLY A 264 -21.84 0.83 -1.47
C GLY A 264 -22.12 0.73 0.03
N THR A 265 -23.12 -0.08 0.43
CA THR A 265 -23.36 -0.53 1.81
C THR A 265 -22.05 -0.73 2.56
N ARG A 266 -21.92 -0.13 3.75
CA ARG A 266 -20.68 -0.18 4.52
C ARG A 266 -20.64 -1.40 5.43
N MET A 267 -19.64 -2.25 5.25
CA MET A 267 -19.45 -3.53 5.92
C MET A 267 -18.20 -3.50 6.80
N THR A 268 -18.28 -4.13 7.97
CA THR A 268 -17.10 -4.39 8.81
C THR A 268 -16.33 -5.59 8.26
N THR A 269 -14.99 -5.65 8.38
CA THR A 269 -14.22 -6.80 7.87
C THR A 269 -14.58 -8.14 8.55
N ASN A 270 -15.25 -8.10 9.70
CA ASN A 270 -15.77 -9.28 10.38
C ASN A 270 -17.07 -9.82 9.76
N GLN A 271 -17.92 -8.96 9.19
CA GLN A 271 -19.15 -9.41 8.50
C GLN A 271 -18.84 -10.08 7.16
N VAL A 272 -17.70 -9.74 6.56
CA VAL A 272 -17.22 -10.25 5.27
C VAL A 272 -15.98 -11.13 5.42
N SER A 273 -15.76 -11.70 6.61
CA SER A 273 -14.62 -12.60 6.83
C SER A 273 -14.77 -13.95 6.12
N GLU A 274 -16.01 -14.34 5.82
CA GLU A 274 -16.39 -15.55 5.09
C GLU A 274 -17.07 -15.18 3.76
N PRO A 275 -17.16 -16.11 2.79
CA PRO A 275 -17.91 -15.88 1.55
C PRO A 275 -19.37 -15.47 1.80
N PRO A 276 -20.01 -14.72 0.89
CA PRO A 276 -21.42 -14.39 1.01
C PRO A 276 -22.30 -15.65 1.03
N THR A 277 -23.29 -15.67 1.93
CA THR A 277 -24.24 -16.77 2.12
C THR A 277 -25.31 -16.84 1.03
N THR A 278 -25.45 -15.79 0.23
CA THR A 278 -26.34 -15.76 -0.95
C THR A 278 -25.72 -14.85 -1.99
N VAL A 279 -25.72 -15.32 -3.25
CA VAL A 279 -25.42 -14.53 -4.44
C VAL A 279 -26.39 -14.98 -5.52
N LYS A 280 -27.19 -14.06 -6.05
CA LYS A 280 -28.27 -14.37 -7.01
C LYS A 280 -28.42 -13.27 -8.06
N TRP A 281 -28.61 -13.68 -9.31
CA TRP A 281 -28.87 -12.79 -10.45
C TRP A 281 -29.88 -13.45 -11.39
N ASN A 282 -30.42 -12.69 -12.34
CA ASN A 282 -31.29 -13.24 -13.37
C ASN A 282 -30.45 -14.06 -14.38
N ALA A 283 -30.53 -15.38 -14.30
CA ALA A 283 -29.69 -16.31 -15.06
C ALA A 283 -30.53 -17.29 -15.89
N ASP A 284 -30.06 -17.64 -17.08
CA ASP A 284 -30.58 -18.79 -17.83
C ASP A 284 -29.95 -20.08 -17.27
N PRO A 285 -30.71 -21.05 -16.76
CA PRO A 285 -30.18 -22.30 -16.18
C PRO A 285 -29.43 -23.19 -17.19
N ASN A 286 -29.52 -22.90 -18.50
CA ASN A 286 -28.82 -23.62 -19.56
C ASN A 286 -27.50 -22.96 -19.96
N LYS A 287 -27.20 -21.76 -19.42
CA LYS A 287 -25.99 -21.00 -19.73
C LYS A 287 -24.96 -21.05 -18.61
N PHE A 288 -23.75 -20.64 -18.95
CA PHE A 288 -22.63 -20.55 -18.02
C PHE A 288 -22.26 -19.09 -17.74
N TYR A 289 -21.84 -18.82 -16.52
CA TYR A 289 -21.54 -17.48 -16.02
C TYR A 289 -20.18 -17.44 -15.31
N VAL A 290 -19.60 -16.23 -15.27
CA VAL A 290 -18.43 -15.89 -14.45
C VAL A 290 -18.87 -14.90 -13.38
N LEU A 291 -18.53 -15.20 -12.12
CA LEU A 291 -18.64 -14.28 -10.98
C LEU A 291 -17.24 -13.86 -10.55
N ALA A 292 -17.00 -12.56 -10.40
CA ALA A 292 -15.78 -12.03 -9.80
C ALA A 292 -16.09 -11.00 -8.71
N MET A 293 -15.29 -11.00 -7.64
CA MET A 293 -15.25 -9.98 -6.60
C MET A 293 -13.87 -9.31 -6.64
N ILE A 294 -13.85 -7.99 -6.80
CA ILE A 294 -12.62 -7.22 -7.11
C ILE A 294 -12.51 -6.00 -6.18
N ASP A 295 -11.30 -5.75 -5.68
CA ASP A 295 -10.90 -4.50 -5.03
C ASP A 295 -10.10 -3.65 -6.03
N PRO A 296 -10.68 -2.56 -6.61
CA PRO A 296 -9.98 -1.64 -7.51
C PRO A 296 -9.18 -0.57 -6.76
N ASP A 297 -9.21 -0.58 -5.43
CA ASP A 297 -8.77 0.47 -4.53
C ASP A 297 -7.47 0.07 -3.76
N ALA A 298 -6.89 -1.10 -4.02
CA ALA A 298 -5.72 -1.58 -3.28
C ALA A 298 -4.41 -0.83 -3.64
N PRO A 299 -3.55 -0.44 -2.67
CA PRO A 299 -3.67 -0.60 -1.21
C PRO A 299 -4.44 0.51 -0.48
N ALA A 300 -4.89 1.56 -1.16
CA ALA A 300 -5.67 2.65 -0.57
C ALA A 300 -6.52 3.32 -1.66
N TYR A 301 -7.78 3.63 -1.37
CA TYR A 301 -8.73 4.22 -2.34
C TYR A 301 -8.19 5.44 -3.09
N PHE A 302 -7.39 6.26 -2.42
CA PHE A 302 -6.77 7.46 -2.99
C PHE A 302 -5.47 7.18 -3.77
N VAL A 303 -4.88 5.99 -3.65
CA VAL A 303 -3.60 5.56 -4.27
C VAL A 303 -3.69 4.05 -4.64
N PRO A 304 -4.43 3.67 -5.70
CA PRO A 304 -4.69 2.27 -6.08
C PRO A 304 -3.52 1.61 -6.85
N LEU A 305 -2.34 1.57 -6.24
CA LEU A 305 -1.08 1.11 -6.88
C LEU A 305 -1.03 -0.38 -7.22
N PHE A 306 -1.90 -1.18 -6.64
CA PHE A 306 -1.99 -2.60 -6.95
C PHE A 306 -3.01 -2.88 -8.06
N GLY A 307 -3.72 -1.85 -8.53
CA GLY A 307 -4.81 -2.03 -9.50
C GLY A 307 -5.92 -2.92 -8.96
N GLU A 308 -6.66 -3.54 -9.87
CA GLU A 308 -7.68 -4.52 -9.53
C GLU A 308 -7.05 -5.73 -8.83
N THR A 309 -7.53 -6.02 -7.62
CA THR A 309 -7.13 -7.19 -6.81
C THR A 309 -8.28 -8.18 -6.75
N VAL A 310 -8.07 -9.41 -7.21
CA VAL A 310 -9.14 -10.44 -7.21
C VAL A 310 -9.35 -10.99 -5.81
N HIS A 311 -10.50 -10.71 -5.21
CA HIS A 311 -10.90 -11.26 -3.93
C HIS A 311 -11.59 -12.63 -4.08
N TRP A 312 -12.36 -12.85 -5.14
CA TRP A 312 -13.00 -14.15 -5.41
C TRP A 312 -13.27 -14.27 -6.91
N MET A 313 -13.16 -15.47 -7.49
CA MET A 313 -13.49 -15.70 -8.89
C MET A 313 -13.92 -17.14 -9.13
N VAL A 314 -15.13 -17.28 -9.66
CA VAL A 314 -15.74 -18.56 -10.02
C VAL A 314 -16.22 -18.48 -11.47
N VAL A 315 -15.84 -19.45 -12.30
CA VAL A 315 -16.17 -19.55 -13.72
C VAL A 315 -16.98 -20.80 -14.01
N ASN A 316 -17.53 -20.94 -15.22
CA ASN A 316 -18.35 -22.09 -15.61
C ASN A 316 -19.51 -22.37 -14.62
N ILE A 317 -20.05 -21.33 -13.97
CA ILE A 317 -21.23 -21.43 -13.09
C ILE A 317 -22.45 -21.70 -13.97
N GLN A 318 -23.15 -22.81 -13.77
CA GLN A 318 -24.39 -23.09 -14.48
C GLN A 318 -25.56 -22.34 -13.85
N GLY A 319 -26.27 -21.52 -14.64
CA GLY A 319 -27.32 -20.65 -14.13
C GLY A 319 -26.79 -19.73 -13.03
N ASP A 320 -27.42 -19.76 -11.86
CA ASP A 320 -27.05 -18.99 -10.67
C ASP A 320 -26.57 -19.87 -9.49
N ASP A 321 -26.22 -21.13 -9.75
CA ASP A 321 -25.71 -22.07 -8.74
C ASP A 321 -24.18 -22.10 -8.76
N ILE A 322 -23.59 -21.22 -7.96
CA ILE A 322 -22.13 -21.10 -7.77
C ILE A 322 -21.46 -22.43 -7.44
N SER A 323 -22.15 -23.38 -6.80
CA SER A 323 -21.56 -24.68 -6.44
C SER A 323 -21.21 -25.56 -7.64
N THR A 324 -21.82 -25.30 -8.82
CA THR A 324 -21.52 -26.00 -10.08
C THR A 324 -20.24 -25.51 -10.78
N GLY A 325 -19.77 -24.32 -10.39
CA GLY A 325 -18.67 -23.61 -11.02
C GLY A 325 -17.27 -24.06 -10.58
N GLU A 326 -16.27 -23.62 -11.34
CA GLU A 326 -14.85 -23.82 -11.07
C GLU A 326 -14.25 -22.58 -10.41
N GLN A 327 -13.59 -22.74 -9.25
CA GLN A 327 -12.92 -21.62 -8.58
C GLN A 327 -11.52 -21.38 -9.21
N LEU A 328 -11.35 -20.23 -9.88
CA LEU A 328 -10.03 -19.74 -10.31
C LEU A 328 -9.31 -18.98 -9.19
N ALA A 329 -10.08 -18.26 -8.37
CA ALA A 329 -9.59 -17.60 -7.17
C ALA A 329 -10.52 -17.95 -5.99
N SER A 330 -10.00 -18.62 -4.96
CA SER A 330 -10.73 -18.86 -3.70
C SER A 330 -11.11 -17.54 -3.03
N TYR A 331 -12.13 -17.52 -2.18
CA TYR A 331 -12.50 -16.30 -1.45
C TYR A 331 -11.36 -15.83 -0.55
N LEU A 332 -10.93 -14.59 -0.75
CA LEU A 332 -9.96 -13.89 0.07
C LEU A 332 -10.70 -12.80 0.86
N PRO A 333 -10.71 -12.85 2.21
CA PRO A 333 -11.42 -11.87 3.00
C PRO A 333 -10.92 -10.43 2.78
N PRO A 334 -11.82 -9.45 2.63
CA PRO A 334 -11.50 -8.03 2.66
C PRO A 334 -10.60 -7.66 3.84
N SER A 335 -9.38 -7.21 3.54
CA SER A 335 -8.42 -6.79 4.55
C SER A 335 -7.79 -5.42 4.22
N PRO A 336 -8.59 -4.34 4.01
CA PRO A 336 -8.06 -2.99 3.82
C PRO A 336 -7.02 -2.64 4.89
N PRO A 337 -5.89 -2.02 4.54
CA PRO A 337 -4.86 -1.66 5.50
C PRO A 337 -5.23 -0.43 6.34
N ILE A 338 -4.59 -0.29 7.50
CA ILE A 338 -4.86 0.77 8.49
C ILE A 338 -4.62 2.14 7.88
N GLY A 339 -5.68 2.92 7.64
CA GLY A 339 -5.56 4.26 7.05
C GLY A 339 -5.52 4.32 5.52
N GLY A 340 -5.74 3.20 4.82
CA GLY A 340 -5.99 3.19 3.36
C GLY A 340 -7.37 3.73 2.96
N GLY A 341 -8.22 4.03 3.94
CA GLY A 341 -9.63 4.37 3.74
C GLY A 341 -10.53 3.14 3.72
N ALA A 342 -11.78 3.32 3.30
CA ALA A 342 -12.64 2.22 2.92
C ALA A 342 -12.44 1.92 1.43
N HIS A 343 -12.23 0.64 1.10
CA HIS A 343 -12.12 0.15 -0.27
C HIS A 343 -13.49 -0.31 -0.75
N ARG A 344 -13.74 -0.22 -2.07
CA ARG A 344 -14.89 -0.82 -2.73
C ARG A 344 -14.59 -2.28 -3.03
N PHE A 345 -15.50 -3.18 -2.70
CA PHE A 345 -15.44 -4.57 -3.10
C PHE A 345 -16.59 -4.83 -4.07
N VAL A 346 -16.24 -4.85 -5.36
CA VAL A 346 -17.18 -4.86 -6.48
C VAL A 346 -17.39 -6.30 -6.93
N PHE A 347 -18.64 -6.75 -6.89
CA PHE A 347 -19.07 -7.97 -7.55
C PHE A 347 -19.55 -7.67 -8.97
N VAL A 348 -19.08 -8.46 -9.93
CA VAL A 348 -19.52 -8.43 -11.33
C VAL A 348 -19.84 -9.83 -11.81
N VAL A 349 -20.91 -9.97 -12.59
CA VAL A 349 -21.29 -11.20 -13.29
C VAL A 349 -21.24 -10.98 -14.79
N TYR A 350 -20.63 -11.92 -15.51
CA TYR A 350 -20.63 -11.98 -16.97
C TYR A 350 -21.28 -13.27 -17.45
N GLU A 351 -22.00 -13.21 -18.57
CA GLU A 351 -22.42 -14.39 -19.31
C GLU A 351 -21.24 -14.92 -20.15
N GLN A 352 -21.02 -16.23 -20.16
CA GLN A 352 -20.02 -16.84 -21.04
C GLN A 352 -20.58 -17.02 -22.45
N PRO A 353 -19.77 -16.84 -23.52
CA PRO A 353 -20.22 -17.02 -24.89
C PRO A 353 -20.76 -18.44 -25.14
N GLU A 354 -21.79 -18.52 -25.98
CA GLU A 354 -22.67 -19.67 -26.11
C GLU A 354 -22.01 -20.87 -26.85
N LEU A 355 -21.22 -21.66 -26.13
CA LEU A 355 -20.59 -22.89 -26.63
C LEU A 355 -21.50 -24.14 -26.50
N LYS A 356 -22.82 -24.01 -26.73
CA LYS A 356 -23.79 -25.14 -26.79
C LYS A 356 -23.63 -26.17 -25.65
N GLY A 357 -23.50 -25.72 -24.41
CA GLY A 357 -23.34 -26.59 -23.23
C GLY A 357 -21.91 -27.09 -22.95
N VAL A 358 -20.91 -26.68 -23.73
CA VAL A 358 -19.49 -26.99 -23.48
C VAL A 358 -18.88 -25.94 -22.55
N ARG A 359 -18.26 -26.40 -21.46
CA ARG A 359 -17.49 -25.54 -20.53
C ARG A 359 -16.30 -24.91 -21.25
N ILE A 360 -16.03 -23.63 -21.00
CA ILE A 360 -14.79 -23.00 -21.47
C ILE A 360 -13.64 -23.58 -20.65
N GLY A 361 -12.59 -24.05 -21.34
CA GLY A 361 -11.32 -24.37 -20.70
C GLY A 361 -10.59 -23.08 -20.34
N PHE A 362 -10.71 -22.64 -19.09
CA PHE A 362 -9.98 -21.47 -18.61
C PHE A 362 -8.50 -21.80 -18.42
N THR A 363 -7.72 -21.59 -19.46
CA THR A 363 -6.28 -21.86 -19.53
C THR A 363 -5.40 -20.80 -18.84
N PHE A 364 -5.97 -19.95 -17.98
CA PHE A 364 -5.18 -18.95 -17.25
C PHE A 364 -4.28 -19.66 -16.24
N THR A 365 -3.03 -19.93 -16.66
CA THR A 365 -2.03 -20.69 -15.92
C THR A 365 -1.46 -19.88 -14.76
N GLU A 366 -2.29 -19.69 -13.75
CA GLU A 366 -2.06 -20.16 -12.39
C GLU A 366 -3.37 -19.90 -11.62
N LYS A 367 -3.89 -20.91 -10.89
CA LYS A 367 -4.93 -20.65 -9.89
C LYS A 367 -4.35 -19.61 -8.94
N PHE A 368 -5.07 -18.52 -8.72
CA PHE A 368 -4.62 -17.47 -7.82
C PHE A 368 -4.31 -18.09 -6.46
N ASP A 369 -3.05 -18.01 -6.03
CA ASP A 369 -2.64 -18.63 -4.78
C ASP A 369 -3.41 -18.02 -3.60
N ALA A 370 -3.29 -18.62 -2.41
CA ALA A 370 -3.97 -18.12 -1.22
C ALA A 370 -3.42 -16.77 -0.72
N THR A 371 -2.36 -16.23 -1.34
CA THR A 371 -1.79 -14.94 -0.97
C THR A 371 -2.48 -13.82 -1.74
N VAL A 372 -2.67 -12.67 -1.09
CA VAL A 372 -3.16 -11.46 -1.75
C VAL A 372 -2.25 -10.98 -2.91
N ARG A 373 -0.97 -11.38 -2.89
CA ARG A 373 0.06 -10.84 -3.78
C ARG A 373 -0.02 -11.36 -5.20
N SER A 374 -0.39 -12.62 -5.40
CA SER A 374 -0.62 -13.20 -6.74
C SER A 374 -1.82 -12.57 -7.46
N ARG A 375 -2.67 -11.85 -6.71
CA ARG A 375 -3.97 -11.35 -7.17
C ARG A 375 -3.96 -9.87 -7.55
N TYR A 376 -2.85 -9.18 -7.28
CA TYR A 376 -2.64 -7.79 -7.66
C TYR A 376 -2.49 -7.64 -9.17
N ARG A 377 -2.86 -6.46 -9.67
CA ARG A 377 -2.73 -6.02 -11.06
C ARG A 377 -3.46 -6.92 -12.05
N PHE A 378 -4.55 -7.51 -11.59
CA PHE A 378 -5.53 -8.13 -12.48
C PHE A 378 -6.15 -7.06 -13.39
N SER A 379 -6.83 -7.51 -14.44
CA SER A 379 -7.70 -6.65 -15.25
C SER A 379 -8.88 -7.45 -15.74
N MET A 380 -10.05 -7.18 -15.16
CA MET A 380 -11.31 -7.83 -15.52
C MET A 380 -11.67 -7.56 -16.97
N ARG A 381 -11.34 -6.36 -17.49
CA ARG A 381 -11.44 -6.05 -18.92
C ARG A 381 -10.59 -6.98 -19.78
N THR A 382 -9.32 -7.16 -19.44
CA THR A 382 -8.44 -8.04 -20.24
C THR A 382 -8.96 -9.47 -20.21
N PHE A 383 -9.38 -9.98 -19.03
CA PHE A 383 -9.99 -11.30 -18.89
C PHE A 383 -11.28 -11.43 -19.71
N ALA A 384 -12.21 -10.47 -19.62
CA ALA A 384 -13.46 -10.47 -20.37
C ALA A 384 -13.23 -10.44 -21.88
N ASN A 385 -12.24 -9.66 -22.35
CA ASN A 385 -11.82 -9.63 -23.74
C ASN A 385 -11.16 -10.95 -24.20
N THR A 386 -10.33 -11.58 -23.36
CA THR A 386 -9.67 -12.86 -23.68
C THR A 386 -10.67 -14.00 -23.84
N TYR A 387 -11.75 -14.00 -23.07
CA TYR A 387 -12.78 -15.06 -23.09
C TYR A 387 -14.09 -14.65 -23.78
N ASN A 388 -14.09 -13.53 -24.53
CA ASN A 388 -15.26 -12.98 -25.24
C ASN A 388 -16.54 -12.89 -24.39
N LEU A 389 -16.40 -12.44 -23.13
CA LEU A 389 -17.51 -12.34 -22.16
C LEU A 389 -18.44 -11.14 -22.39
N GLY A 390 -18.03 -10.18 -23.23
CA GLY A 390 -18.78 -8.94 -23.46
C GLY A 390 -18.79 -8.01 -22.25
N GLU A 391 -19.93 -7.37 -22.00
CA GLU A 391 -20.18 -6.46 -20.86
C GLU A 391 -20.79 -7.22 -19.66
N PRO A 392 -20.62 -6.73 -18.42
CA PRO A 392 -21.20 -7.38 -17.25
C PRO A 392 -22.74 -7.28 -17.24
N ILE A 393 -23.42 -8.39 -16.96
CA ILE A 393 -24.89 -8.49 -16.96
C ILE A 393 -25.53 -8.13 -15.62
N ALA A 394 -24.75 -8.17 -14.54
CA ALA A 394 -25.20 -7.82 -13.20
C ALA A 394 -24.00 -7.35 -12.34
N GLN A 395 -24.23 -6.40 -11.44
CA GLN A 395 -23.21 -5.90 -10.52
C GLN A 395 -23.81 -5.45 -9.19
N ASN A 396 -23.00 -5.48 -8.13
CA ASN A 396 -23.27 -4.87 -6.83
C ASN A 396 -21.93 -4.62 -6.11
N TYR A 397 -21.90 -3.79 -5.07
CA TYR A 397 -20.68 -3.58 -4.29
C TYR A 397 -20.98 -3.17 -2.86
N PHE A 398 -19.99 -3.39 -2.00
CA PHE A 398 -19.96 -2.82 -0.66
C PHE A 398 -18.68 -2.02 -0.45
N THR A 399 -18.63 -1.25 0.63
CA THR A 399 -17.40 -0.60 1.09
C THR A 399 -16.97 -1.21 2.42
N ALA A 400 -15.67 -1.42 2.62
CA ALA A 400 -15.13 -1.80 3.91
C ALA A 400 -13.77 -1.14 4.14
N GLY A 401 -13.54 -0.62 5.35
CA GLY A 401 -12.28 -0.07 5.81
C GLY A 401 -11.80 -0.70 7.12
N TRP A 402 -10.54 -0.47 7.49
CA TRP A 402 -10.01 -1.02 8.75
C TRP A 402 -10.70 -0.44 10.00
N LEU A 403 -11.12 0.83 9.95
CA LEU A 403 -11.85 1.48 11.05
C LEU A 403 -13.30 1.02 11.17
N ASP A 404 -13.73 0.09 10.32
CA ASP A 404 -15.10 -0.38 10.25
C ASP A 404 -15.30 -1.58 11.18
N THR A 405 -14.24 -2.29 11.57
CA THR A 405 -14.30 -3.20 12.72
C THR A 405 -14.52 -2.41 14.01
N PRO A 406 -15.50 -2.79 14.85
CA PRO A 406 -15.59 -2.28 16.21
C PRO A 406 -14.26 -2.53 16.92
N LEU A 407 -13.66 -1.49 17.49
CA LEU A 407 -12.57 -1.67 18.43
C LEU A 407 -13.13 -2.46 19.61
N LEU A 408 -12.70 -3.72 19.75
CA LEU A 408 -12.81 -4.45 21.00
C LEU A 408 -11.83 -3.81 21.99
N ILE A 409 -12.25 -2.68 22.54
CA ILE A 409 -11.65 -2.08 23.73
C ILE A 409 -12.01 -3.04 24.87
N GLY A 410 -11.12 -4.00 25.12
CA GLY A 410 -11.23 -4.87 26.28
C GLY A 410 -11.23 -4.03 27.55
N VAL A 411 -12.21 -4.31 28.41
CA VAL A 411 -12.42 -3.67 29.72
C VAL A 411 -11.35 -4.12 30.71
#